data_AF-A0A452EWS9-F1
#
_entry.id   AF-A0A452EWS9-F1
#
_cell.length_a   1.000
_cell.length_b   1.000
_cell.length_c   1.000
_cell.angle_alpha   90.00
_cell.angle_beta   90.00
_cell.angle_gamma   90.00
#
_symmetry.space_group_name_H-M   'P 1'
#
loop_
_entity.id
_entity.type
_entity.pdbx_description
1 polymer ?
#
loop_
_entity_poly.entity_id
_entity_poly.type
_entity_poly.pdbx_seq_one_letter_code
_entity_poly.pdbx_strand_id
1 'polypeptide(L)'
;MPLEAQDAVYVALELALAALSVTGNVLVCAAVGTSTVLQTPTNYFLVSLAAADVAVGLFAIPFAVTISLGFCTDFHSCLFLACFVLVLTQSSIFSLLAVAVDRYLAVRVPLRYKSLVTGARARGVIAALWGLAFGIGLTPFLGWNSRKSAINCTEPGDGAANVTCCLIRCLFENVVPMSYMVYFNFFGCVLPPLLIMLVIYVKIFLVACRQLQRTELMDHSRTVLQREIHAAKSLAMIVGIFALCWLPVHAINCASLFQPTWAKEKPKWAMNIAILLSHANSAVNPIVYAYRNQDFRYTFHKIISRYILCQTDVFKSGEGQVGSQPTLQLGL
;
A
#
# COMPACT_ATOMS: atom_id res chain seq x y z
N MET A 1 30.41 -11.33 -5.05
CA MET A 1 29.50 -12.38 -4.56
C MET A 1 28.98 -13.14 -5.77
N PRO A 2 28.93 -14.48 -5.76
CA PRO A 2 28.38 -15.23 -6.89
C PRO A 2 26.92 -14.81 -7.11
N LEU A 3 26.50 -14.71 -8.38
CA LEU A 3 25.21 -14.19 -8.82
C LEU A 3 24.02 -14.88 -8.11
N GLU A 4 24.16 -16.16 -7.79
CA GLU A 4 23.18 -16.96 -7.05
C GLU A 4 22.93 -16.45 -5.62
N ALA A 5 23.95 -15.95 -4.92
CA ALA A 5 23.80 -15.44 -3.56
C ALA A 5 23.01 -14.14 -3.53
N GLN A 6 23.17 -13.29 -4.54
CA GLN A 6 22.44 -12.01 -4.63
C GLN A 6 20.95 -12.25 -4.93
N ASP A 7 20.65 -13.18 -5.83
CA ASP A 7 19.27 -13.55 -6.16
C ASP A 7 18.59 -14.22 -4.95
N ALA A 8 19.30 -15.10 -4.22
CA ALA A 8 18.79 -15.71 -3.00
C ALA A 8 18.47 -14.67 -1.91
N VAL A 9 19.34 -13.68 -1.70
CA VAL A 9 19.08 -12.58 -0.75
C VAL A 9 17.87 -11.75 -1.17
N TYR A 10 17.76 -11.39 -2.46
CA TYR A 10 16.61 -10.67 -2.97
C TYR A 10 15.30 -11.44 -2.75
N VAL A 11 15.26 -12.73 -3.10
CA VAL A 11 14.10 -13.58 -2.89
C VAL A 11 13.75 -13.69 -1.41
N ALA A 12 14.72 -13.88 -0.53
CA ALA A 12 14.48 -13.95 0.91
C ALA A 12 13.88 -12.64 1.46
N LEU A 13 14.38 -11.49 1.01
CA LEU A 13 13.85 -10.18 1.40
C LEU A 13 12.42 -9.96 0.86
N GLU A 14 12.15 -10.33 -0.39
CA GLU A 14 10.81 -10.27 -0.98
C GLU A 14 9.82 -11.16 -0.19
N LEU A 15 10.19 -12.40 0.13
CA LEU A 15 9.34 -13.30 0.91
C LEU A 15 9.09 -12.77 2.34
N ALA A 16 10.10 -12.15 2.96
CA ALA A 16 9.92 -11.49 4.25
C ALA A 16 8.94 -10.31 4.15
N LEU A 17 9.06 -9.47 3.12
CA LEU A 17 8.12 -8.37 2.86
C LEU A 17 6.70 -8.89 2.58
N ALA A 18 6.56 -9.97 1.82
CA ALA A 18 5.28 -10.63 1.58
C ALA A 18 4.63 -11.09 2.88
N ALA A 19 5.38 -11.80 3.74
CA ALA A 19 4.87 -12.26 5.03
C ALA A 19 4.44 -11.09 5.94
N LEU A 20 5.25 -10.03 6.01
CA LEU A 20 4.94 -8.83 6.80
C LEU A 20 3.70 -8.10 6.26
N SER A 21 3.61 -7.94 4.94
CA SER A 21 2.48 -7.27 4.30
C SER A 21 1.18 -8.05 4.49
N VAL A 22 1.18 -9.37 4.28
CA VAL A 22 -0.01 -10.20 4.49
C VAL A 22 -0.42 -10.17 5.96
N THR A 23 0.51 -10.47 6.88
CA THR A 23 0.18 -10.57 8.31
C THR A 23 -0.33 -9.24 8.86
N GLY A 24 0.36 -8.14 8.56
CA GLY A 24 0.01 -6.82 9.06
C GLY A 24 -1.33 -6.33 8.50
N ASN A 25 -1.60 -6.51 7.21
CA ASN A 25 -2.84 -6.03 6.60
C ASN A 25 -4.04 -6.94 6.89
N VAL A 26 -3.84 -8.26 7.08
CA VAL A 26 -4.88 -9.14 7.64
C VAL A 26 -5.26 -8.66 9.04
N LEU A 27 -4.29 -8.26 9.87
CA LEU A 27 -4.56 -7.70 11.19
C LEU A 27 -5.36 -6.38 11.12
N VAL A 28 -5.08 -5.51 10.14
CA VAL A 28 -5.90 -4.31 9.88
C VAL A 28 -7.35 -4.68 9.57
N CYS A 29 -7.57 -5.61 8.65
CA CYS A 29 -8.91 -6.09 8.30
C CYS A 29 -9.61 -6.73 9.51
N ALA A 30 -8.91 -7.56 10.28
CA ALA A 30 -9.44 -8.19 11.48
C ALA A 30 -9.82 -7.16 12.57
N ALA A 31 -9.02 -6.12 12.76
CA ALA A 31 -9.32 -5.06 13.72
C ALA A 31 -10.61 -4.31 13.37
N VAL A 32 -10.80 -3.94 12.10
CA VAL A 32 -12.04 -3.29 11.64
C VAL A 32 -13.22 -4.27 11.69
N GLY A 33 -13.02 -5.54 11.37
CA GLY A 33 -14.06 -6.57 11.41
C GLY A 33 -14.55 -6.90 12.83
N THR A 34 -13.66 -6.83 13.83
CA THR A 34 -13.97 -7.24 15.22
C THR A 34 -14.39 -6.08 16.12
N SER A 35 -13.96 -4.85 15.83
CA SER A 35 -14.27 -3.68 16.66
C SER A 35 -15.33 -2.80 16.00
N THR A 36 -16.53 -2.74 16.59
CA THR A 36 -17.61 -1.85 16.13
C THR A 36 -17.21 -0.36 16.19
N VAL A 37 -16.29 0.01 17.07
CA VAL A 37 -15.71 1.36 17.15
C VAL A 37 -14.94 1.72 15.87
N LEU A 38 -14.29 0.73 15.25
CA LEU A 38 -13.54 0.91 14.02
C LEU A 38 -14.41 0.77 12.76
N GLN A 39 -15.68 0.41 12.86
CA GLN A 39 -16.58 0.26 11.70
C GLN A 39 -17.15 1.60 11.22
N THR A 40 -16.26 2.51 10.82
CA THR A 40 -16.60 3.84 10.30
C THR A 40 -16.44 3.88 8.77
N PRO A 41 -17.16 4.76 8.05
CA PRO A 41 -17.02 4.90 6.60
C PRO A 41 -15.58 5.19 6.13
N THR A 42 -14.81 5.94 6.91
CA THR A 42 -13.36 6.16 6.72
C THR A 42 -12.60 4.85 6.62
N ASN A 43 -12.85 3.95 7.57
CA ASN A 43 -12.07 2.74 7.73
C ASN A 43 -12.38 1.72 6.62
N TYR A 44 -13.45 1.91 5.83
CA TYR A 44 -13.66 1.13 4.60
C TYR A 44 -12.57 1.39 3.55
N PHE A 45 -12.07 2.62 3.43
CA PHE A 45 -10.93 2.90 2.54
C PHE A 45 -9.64 2.24 3.05
N LEU A 46 -9.43 2.19 4.37
CA LEU A 46 -8.31 1.47 4.98
C LEU A 46 -8.41 -0.04 4.77
N VAL A 47 -9.61 -0.61 4.86
CA VAL A 47 -9.84 -2.03 4.55
C VAL A 47 -9.60 -2.32 3.07
N SER A 48 -10.03 -1.44 2.15
CA SER A 48 -9.71 -1.59 0.73
C SER A 48 -8.21 -1.56 0.46
N LEU A 49 -7.49 -0.62 1.08
CA LEU A 49 -6.03 -0.54 0.99
C LEU A 49 -5.37 -1.80 1.56
N ALA A 50 -5.79 -2.26 2.74
CA ALA A 50 -5.29 -3.48 3.35
C ALA A 50 -5.56 -4.72 2.48
N ALA A 51 -6.73 -4.80 1.82
CA ALA A 51 -7.03 -5.88 0.89
C ALA A 51 -6.12 -5.87 -0.35
N ALA A 52 -5.84 -4.68 -0.91
CA ALA A 52 -4.89 -4.54 -2.01
C ALA A 52 -3.47 -4.94 -1.58
N ASP A 53 -3.03 -4.53 -0.40
CA ASP A 53 -1.69 -4.86 0.13
C ASP A 53 -1.56 -6.35 0.50
N VAL A 54 -2.61 -6.99 1.03
CA VAL A 54 -2.64 -8.46 1.19
C VAL A 54 -2.48 -9.14 -0.17
N ALA A 55 -3.18 -8.67 -1.20
CA ALA A 55 -3.03 -9.21 -2.54
C ALA A 55 -1.63 -8.95 -3.13
N VAL A 56 -0.99 -7.82 -2.81
CA VAL A 56 0.42 -7.58 -3.17
C VAL A 56 1.32 -8.64 -2.56
N GLY A 57 1.17 -8.93 -1.27
CA GLY A 57 1.95 -9.96 -0.59
C GLY A 57 1.68 -11.39 -1.09
N LEU A 58 0.42 -11.73 -1.37
CA LEU A 58 0.03 -13.08 -1.81
C LEU A 58 0.33 -13.36 -3.29
N PHE A 59 0.23 -12.35 -4.15
CA PHE A 59 0.29 -12.54 -5.60
C PHE A 59 1.36 -11.68 -6.26
N ALA A 60 1.38 -10.37 -6.02
CA ALA A 60 2.29 -9.49 -6.75
C ALA A 60 3.77 -9.82 -6.46
N ILE A 61 4.13 -10.03 -5.20
CA ILE A 61 5.50 -10.35 -4.80
C ILE A 61 5.95 -11.71 -5.36
N PRO A 62 5.20 -12.82 -5.19
CA PRO A 62 5.55 -14.09 -5.83
C PRO A 62 5.68 -14.00 -7.35
N PHE A 63 4.79 -13.25 -8.00
CA PHE A 63 4.85 -13.04 -9.45
C PHE A 63 6.08 -12.21 -9.85
N ALA A 64 6.40 -11.14 -9.12
CA ALA A 64 7.60 -10.34 -9.36
C ALA A 64 8.89 -11.15 -9.21
N VAL A 65 8.97 -11.99 -8.17
CA VAL A 65 10.08 -12.94 -7.99
C VAL A 65 10.18 -13.89 -9.18
N THR A 66 9.06 -14.51 -9.56
CA THR A 66 9.03 -15.48 -10.68
C THR A 66 9.45 -14.83 -12.00
N ILE A 67 8.99 -13.61 -12.28
CA ILE A 67 9.38 -12.82 -13.46
C ILE A 67 10.87 -12.43 -13.39
N SER A 68 11.40 -12.07 -12.21
CA SER A 68 12.81 -11.69 -12.05
C SER A 68 13.79 -12.83 -12.35
N LEU A 69 13.41 -14.07 -12.05
CA LEU A 69 14.19 -15.28 -12.36
C LEU A 69 14.18 -15.59 -13.87
N GLY A 70 13.16 -15.13 -14.59
CA GLY A 70 13.08 -15.26 -16.05
C GLY A 70 12.81 -16.67 -16.52
N PHE A 71 11.73 -17.28 -16.03
CA PHE A 71 11.25 -18.59 -16.48
C PHE A 71 10.67 -18.56 -17.90
N CYS A 72 10.61 -19.72 -18.56
CA CYS A 72 10.04 -19.85 -19.90
C CYS A 72 8.52 -20.04 -19.83
N THR A 73 7.76 -19.16 -20.49
CA THR A 73 6.29 -19.27 -20.60
C THR A 73 5.78 -18.58 -21.88
N ASP A 74 4.49 -18.70 -22.17
CA ASP A 74 3.88 -18.01 -23.30
C ASP A 74 3.79 -16.50 -23.02
N PHE A 75 3.68 -15.72 -24.10
CA PHE A 75 3.67 -14.26 -24.02
C PHE A 75 2.52 -13.72 -23.15
N HIS A 76 1.32 -14.29 -23.22
CA HIS A 76 0.14 -13.74 -22.52
C HIS A 76 0.16 -14.11 -21.05
N SER A 77 0.63 -15.30 -20.70
CA SER A 77 0.86 -15.68 -19.30
C SER A 77 1.89 -14.75 -18.65
N CYS A 78 3.02 -14.49 -19.32
CA CYS A 78 4.00 -13.54 -18.79
C CYS A 78 3.43 -12.12 -18.66
N LEU A 79 2.72 -11.65 -19.70
CA LEU A 79 2.07 -10.34 -19.69
C LEU A 79 1.03 -10.23 -18.57
N PHE A 80 0.26 -11.30 -18.31
CA PHE A 80 -0.72 -11.35 -17.23
C PHE A 80 -0.05 -11.16 -15.87
N LEU A 81 1.00 -11.94 -15.59
CA LEU A 81 1.74 -11.84 -14.32
C LEU A 81 2.30 -10.42 -14.13
N ALA A 82 2.92 -9.84 -15.17
CA ALA A 82 3.46 -8.49 -15.14
C ALA A 82 2.38 -7.42 -14.92
N CYS A 83 1.27 -7.49 -15.68
CA CYS A 83 0.17 -6.53 -15.56
C CYS A 83 -0.61 -6.67 -14.24
N PHE A 84 -0.74 -7.88 -13.69
CA PHE A 84 -1.44 -8.08 -12.44
C PHE A 84 -0.73 -7.39 -11.26
N VAL A 85 0.61 -7.40 -11.26
CA VAL A 85 1.41 -6.57 -10.34
C VAL A 85 1.04 -5.09 -10.48
N LEU A 86 0.92 -4.58 -11.71
CA LEU A 86 0.53 -3.18 -11.98
C LEU A 86 -0.88 -2.85 -11.49
N VAL A 87 -1.84 -3.78 -11.63
CA VAL A 87 -3.21 -3.59 -11.13
C VAL A 87 -3.21 -3.43 -9.61
N LEU A 88 -2.56 -4.34 -8.88
CA LEU A 88 -2.56 -4.34 -7.42
C LEU A 88 -1.86 -3.10 -6.85
N THR A 89 -0.72 -2.75 -7.43
CA THR A 89 0.01 -1.54 -7.06
C THR A 89 -0.80 -0.27 -7.33
N GLN A 90 -1.46 -0.17 -8.49
CA GLN A 90 -2.34 0.96 -8.80
C GLN A 90 -3.54 1.06 -7.84
N SER A 91 -4.12 -0.08 -7.45
CA SER A 91 -5.21 -0.15 -6.47
C SER A 91 -4.77 0.40 -5.10
N SER A 92 -3.56 0.07 -4.63
CA SER A 92 -3.01 0.62 -3.39
C SER A 92 -2.79 2.14 -3.49
N ILE A 93 -2.27 2.65 -4.62
CA ILE A 93 -2.07 4.10 -4.83
C ILE A 93 -3.40 4.86 -4.77
N PHE A 94 -4.42 4.37 -5.48
CA PHE A 94 -5.74 4.99 -5.47
C PHE A 94 -6.42 4.91 -4.11
N SER A 95 -6.24 3.81 -3.38
CA SER A 95 -6.76 3.69 -2.02
C SER A 95 -6.07 4.67 -1.07
N LEU A 96 -4.76 4.88 -1.19
CA LEU A 96 -4.03 5.91 -0.43
C LEU A 96 -4.52 7.33 -0.74
N LEU A 97 -4.74 7.64 -2.03
CA LEU A 97 -5.32 8.91 -2.43
C LEU A 97 -6.72 9.10 -1.85
N ALA A 98 -7.56 8.06 -1.89
CA ALA A 98 -8.91 8.10 -1.31
C ALA A 98 -8.87 8.36 0.21
N VAL A 99 -7.94 7.72 0.93
CA VAL A 99 -7.69 7.99 2.35
C VAL A 99 -7.27 9.44 2.56
N ALA A 100 -6.37 9.99 1.74
CA ALA A 100 -5.94 11.39 1.85
C ALA A 100 -7.13 12.36 1.63
N VAL A 101 -7.94 12.13 0.59
CA VAL A 101 -9.15 12.91 0.30
C VAL A 101 -10.16 12.82 1.44
N ASP A 102 -10.41 11.63 1.98
CA ASP A 102 -11.30 11.44 3.11
C ASP A 102 -10.84 12.26 4.34
N ARG A 103 -9.55 12.17 4.69
CA ARG A 103 -8.97 12.96 5.78
C ARG A 103 -9.08 14.47 5.53
N TYR A 104 -8.89 14.90 4.28
CA TYR A 104 -9.07 16.30 3.90
C TYR A 104 -10.50 16.79 4.14
N LEU A 105 -11.49 16.01 3.70
CA LEU A 105 -12.90 16.32 3.89
C LEU A 105 -13.27 16.40 5.39
N ALA A 106 -12.76 15.47 6.20
CA ALA A 106 -12.98 15.46 7.64
C ALA A 106 -12.47 16.74 8.32
N VAL A 107 -11.31 17.25 7.89
CA VAL A 107 -10.69 18.46 8.46
C VAL A 107 -11.33 19.76 7.93
N ARG A 108 -11.67 19.81 6.64
CA ARG A 108 -12.15 21.05 6.00
C ARG A 108 -13.62 21.33 6.18
N VAL A 109 -14.46 20.30 6.20
CA VAL A 109 -15.92 20.45 6.22
C VAL A 109 -16.56 19.56 7.30
N PRO A 110 -16.14 19.70 8.58
CA PRO A 110 -16.54 18.78 9.65
C PRO A 110 -18.07 18.66 9.83
N LEU A 111 -18.81 19.77 9.64
CA LEU A 111 -20.27 19.80 9.79
C LEU A 111 -21.02 19.04 8.69
N ARG A 112 -20.46 18.99 7.48
CA ARG A 112 -21.06 18.28 6.33
C ARG A 112 -20.43 16.91 6.10
N TYR A 113 -19.31 16.60 6.76
CA TYR A 113 -18.56 15.37 6.54
C TYR A 113 -19.45 14.13 6.70
N LYS A 114 -20.25 14.06 7.78
CA LYS A 114 -21.15 12.92 8.05
C LYS A 114 -22.22 12.70 6.97
N SER A 115 -22.66 13.75 6.28
CA SER A 115 -23.63 13.63 5.17
C SER A 115 -22.98 13.42 3.81
N LEU A 116 -21.70 13.81 3.66
CA LEU A 116 -20.92 13.60 2.45
C LEU A 116 -20.36 12.17 2.36
N VAL A 117 -19.66 11.73 3.42
CA VAL A 117 -18.96 10.44 3.48
C VAL A 117 -19.85 9.40 4.14
N THR A 118 -20.68 8.75 3.33
CA THR A 118 -21.55 7.64 3.76
C THR A 118 -20.97 6.30 3.33
N GLY A 119 -21.30 5.23 4.05
CA GLY A 119 -20.79 3.88 3.74
C GLY A 119 -21.14 3.41 2.33
N ALA A 120 -22.34 3.74 1.82
CA ALA A 120 -22.75 3.38 0.47
C ALA A 120 -21.91 4.09 -0.60
N ARG A 121 -21.67 5.39 -0.44
CA ARG A 121 -20.82 6.17 -1.36
C ARG A 121 -19.37 5.68 -1.28
N ALA A 122 -18.85 5.41 -0.08
CA ALA A 122 -17.51 4.87 0.10
C ALA A 122 -17.31 3.54 -0.65
N ARG A 123 -18.26 2.60 -0.53
CA ARG A 123 -18.23 1.34 -1.30
C ARG A 123 -18.28 1.56 -2.80
N GLY A 124 -19.11 2.49 -3.28
CA GLY A 124 -19.16 2.86 -4.70
C GLY A 124 -17.84 3.44 -5.21
N VAL A 125 -17.21 4.33 -4.43
CA VAL A 125 -15.88 4.88 -4.73
C VAL A 125 -14.84 3.76 -4.77
N ILE A 126 -14.81 2.87 -3.77
CA ILE A 126 -13.89 1.72 -3.75
C ILE A 126 -14.05 0.86 -5.01
N ALA A 127 -15.27 0.49 -5.38
CA ALA A 127 -15.53 -0.30 -6.59
C ALA A 127 -15.03 0.41 -7.86
N ALA A 128 -15.23 1.72 -7.96
CA ALA A 128 -14.73 2.52 -9.07
C ALA A 128 -13.19 2.55 -9.12
N LEU A 129 -12.52 2.71 -7.97
CA LEU A 129 -11.06 2.73 -7.89
C LEU A 129 -10.44 1.38 -8.27
N TRP A 130 -11.06 0.27 -7.87
CA TRP A 130 -10.65 -1.07 -8.32
C TRP A 130 -10.85 -1.23 -9.84
N GLY A 131 -12.00 -0.83 -10.37
CA GLY A 131 -12.26 -0.86 -11.81
C GLY A 131 -11.25 -0.03 -12.61
N LEU A 132 -10.90 1.16 -12.12
CA LEU A 132 -9.86 2.02 -12.68
C LEU A 132 -8.48 1.34 -12.63
N ALA A 133 -8.12 0.73 -11.50
CA ALA A 133 -6.86 0.02 -11.35
C ALA A 133 -6.74 -1.16 -12.33
N PHE A 134 -7.80 -1.94 -12.53
CA PHE A 134 -7.84 -3.00 -13.53
C PHE A 134 -7.70 -2.45 -14.94
N GLY A 135 -8.46 -1.41 -15.31
CA GLY A 135 -8.40 -0.81 -16.63
C GLY A 135 -7.01 -0.26 -16.96
N ILE A 136 -6.38 0.44 -16.00
CA ILE A 136 -5.03 0.98 -16.15
C ILE A 136 -4.01 -0.15 -16.22
N GLY A 137 -3.98 -1.05 -15.22
CA GLY A 137 -2.95 -2.10 -15.14
C GLY A 137 -2.99 -3.13 -16.28
N LEU A 138 -4.19 -3.38 -16.84
CA LEU A 138 -4.37 -4.29 -17.99
C LEU A 138 -4.30 -3.60 -19.34
N THR A 139 -4.01 -2.29 -19.41
CA THR A 139 -3.87 -1.57 -20.69
C THR A 139 -2.90 -2.25 -21.69
N PRO A 140 -1.78 -2.89 -21.28
CA PRO A 140 -0.94 -3.63 -22.21
C PRO A 140 -1.65 -4.78 -22.94
N PHE A 141 -2.71 -5.37 -22.38
CA PHE A 141 -3.54 -6.37 -23.08
C PHE A 141 -4.35 -5.78 -24.23
N LEU A 142 -4.61 -4.48 -24.22
CA LEU A 142 -5.33 -3.78 -25.29
C LEU A 142 -4.43 -3.49 -26.52
N GLY A 143 -3.17 -3.93 -26.49
CA GLY A 143 -2.25 -3.85 -27.64
C GLY A 143 -0.99 -3.03 -27.38
N TRP A 144 -0.89 -2.32 -26.24
CA TRP A 144 0.33 -1.59 -25.87
C TRP A 144 1.36 -2.50 -25.19
N ASN A 145 1.80 -3.53 -25.92
CA ASN A 145 2.74 -4.55 -25.44
C ASN A 145 3.83 -4.86 -26.48
N SER A 146 4.88 -5.56 -26.04
CA SER A 146 6.07 -5.82 -26.85
C SER A 146 5.98 -7.09 -27.72
N ARG A 147 4.77 -7.60 -28.00
CA ARG A 147 4.57 -8.88 -28.72
C ARG A 147 5.29 -8.94 -30.06
N LYS A 148 5.24 -7.85 -30.83
CA LYS A 148 5.89 -7.77 -32.16
C LYS A 148 7.41 -7.93 -32.09
N SER A 149 8.03 -7.53 -30.97
CA SER A 149 9.48 -7.66 -30.76
C SER A 149 9.87 -9.01 -30.14
N ALA A 150 8.93 -9.72 -29.52
CA ALA A 150 9.15 -10.99 -28.85
C ALA A 150 9.08 -12.21 -29.80
N ILE A 151 8.45 -12.06 -30.97
CA ILE A 151 8.34 -13.11 -31.99
C ILE A 151 9.55 -13.02 -32.95
N ASN A 152 10.75 -13.29 -32.43
CA ASN A 152 11.94 -13.61 -33.24
C ASN A 152 12.34 -15.07 -32.98
N CYS A 153 11.37 -15.99 -33.04
CA CYS A 153 11.68 -17.40 -33.26
C CYS A 153 12.01 -17.56 -34.75
N THR A 154 13.20 -17.15 -35.16
CA THR A 154 13.73 -17.53 -36.48
C THR A 154 13.97 -19.04 -36.48
N GLU A 155 13.31 -19.68 -37.45
CA GLU A 155 13.48 -20.99 -38.10
C GLU A 155 14.55 -22.00 -37.60
N PRO A 156 14.29 -23.31 -37.75
CA PRO A 156 15.19 -24.38 -37.32
C PRO A 156 16.49 -24.39 -38.14
N GLY A 157 17.53 -23.77 -37.59
CA GLY A 157 18.91 -23.90 -38.06
C GLY A 157 19.62 -25.03 -37.31
N ASP A 158 19.87 -26.12 -38.05
CA ASP A 158 20.84 -27.19 -37.82
C ASP A 158 20.87 -27.94 -36.48
N GLY A 159 20.33 -29.16 -36.56
CA GLY A 159 21.06 -30.38 -36.15
C GLY A 159 21.56 -30.47 -34.71
N ALA A 160 20.80 -31.21 -33.90
CA ALA A 160 21.24 -31.90 -32.68
C ALA A 160 21.48 -31.03 -31.42
N ALA A 161 20.39 -30.57 -30.78
CA ALA A 161 20.09 -30.84 -29.37
C ALA A 161 18.84 -30.03 -28.90
N ASN A 162 17.80 -30.77 -28.46
CA ASN A 162 16.68 -30.36 -27.61
C ASN A 162 15.73 -29.25 -28.10
N VAL A 163 14.63 -29.69 -28.70
CA VAL A 163 13.37 -28.94 -28.82
C VAL A 163 12.81 -28.63 -27.42
N THR A 164 13.06 -27.43 -26.90
CA THR A 164 12.37 -26.80 -25.74
C THR A 164 12.76 -25.31 -25.73
N CYS A 165 12.01 -24.32 -26.22
CA CYS A 165 10.57 -24.10 -26.27
C CYS A 165 10.22 -23.02 -27.32
N CYS A 166 9.00 -23.05 -27.89
CA CYS A 166 8.36 -21.86 -28.49
C CYS A 166 7.80 -20.93 -27.39
N LEU A 167 8.59 -20.68 -26.35
CA LEU A 167 8.21 -19.90 -25.17
C LEU A 167 9.23 -18.77 -24.98
N ILE A 168 8.75 -17.61 -24.55
CA ILE A 168 9.60 -16.46 -24.29
C ILE A 168 10.23 -16.58 -22.91
N ARG A 169 11.43 -16.03 -22.74
CA ARG A 169 11.98 -15.78 -21.40
C ARG A 169 11.19 -14.64 -20.76
N CYS A 170 10.43 -14.96 -19.71
CA CYS A 170 9.51 -14.02 -19.08
C CYS A 170 10.23 -13.01 -18.20
N LEU A 171 10.58 -11.87 -18.79
CA LEU A 171 11.13 -10.71 -18.09
C LEU A 171 10.19 -9.52 -18.29
N PHE A 172 10.02 -8.69 -17.26
CA PHE A 172 9.10 -7.57 -17.28
C PHE A 172 9.31 -6.64 -18.50
N GLU A 173 10.56 -6.25 -18.75
CA GLU A 173 10.93 -5.35 -19.86
C GLU A 173 10.70 -5.96 -21.26
N ASN A 174 10.60 -7.30 -21.35
CA ASN A 174 10.36 -7.99 -22.61
C ASN A 174 8.88 -7.98 -23.02
N VAL A 175 7.96 -7.81 -22.07
CA VAL A 175 6.51 -7.88 -22.32
C VAL A 175 5.82 -6.53 -22.16
N VAL A 176 6.30 -5.69 -21.22
CA VAL A 176 5.75 -4.36 -20.95
C VAL A 176 6.73 -3.29 -21.46
N PRO A 177 6.33 -2.44 -22.41
CA PRO A 177 7.21 -1.42 -22.98
C PRO A 177 7.47 -0.28 -21.98
N MET A 178 8.69 0.26 -21.98
CA MET A 178 9.08 1.37 -21.10
C MET A 178 8.30 2.67 -21.37
N SER A 179 7.85 2.88 -22.62
CA SER A 179 7.00 4.03 -22.96
C SER A 179 5.66 4.00 -22.21
N TYR A 180 5.06 2.83 -22.06
CA TYR A 180 3.86 2.64 -21.24
C TYR A 180 4.17 2.92 -19.76
N MET A 181 5.26 2.35 -19.23
CA MET A 181 5.64 2.51 -17.82
C MET A 181 5.94 3.96 -17.43
N VAL A 182 6.54 4.74 -18.33
CA VAL A 182 6.91 6.14 -18.03
C VAL A 182 5.77 7.11 -18.34
N TYR A 183 5.24 7.11 -19.57
CA TYR A 183 4.30 8.14 -19.96
C TYR A 183 2.92 7.92 -19.37
N PHE A 184 2.40 6.70 -19.48
CA PHE A 184 1.05 6.40 -19.02
C PHE A 184 1.04 6.06 -17.53
N ASN A 185 1.77 5.03 -17.12
CA ASN A 185 1.75 4.57 -15.75
C ASN A 185 2.35 5.62 -14.79
N PHE A 186 3.60 6.07 -15.00
CA PHE A 186 4.21 7.03 -14.07
C PHE A 186 3.60 8.43 -14.18
N PHE A 187 3.75 9.12 -15.32
CA PHE A 187 3.28 10.51 -15.44
C PHE A 187 1.76 10.64 -15.45
N GLY A 188 1.03 9.66 -15.97
CA GLY A 188 -0.43 9.69 -16.03
C GLY A 188 -1.12 9.16 -14.78
N CYS A 189 -0.60 8.10 -14.15
CA CYS A 189 -1.34 7.36 -13.12
C CYS A 189 -0.71 7.36 -11.72
N VAL A 190 0.60 7.60 -11.58
CA VAL A 190 1.28 7.60 -10.26
C VAL A 190 1.61 9.01 -9.80
N LEU A 191 2.22 9.82 -10.66
CA LEU A 191 2.63 11.18 -10.33
C LEU A 191 1.43 12.10 -9.99
N PRO A 192 0.29 12.07 -10.70
CA PRO A 192 -0.82 12.96 -10.36
C PRO A 192 -1.43 12.63 -8.99
N PRO A 193 -1.73 11.36 -8.63
CA PRO A 193 -2.12 11.03 -7.26
C PRO A 193 -1.09 11.47 -6.21
N LEU A 194 0.20 11.30 -6.46
CA LEU A 194 1.26 11.74 -5.55
C LEU A 194 1.23 13.25 -5.31
N LEU A 195 1.10 14.05 -6.38
CA LEU A 195 1.01 15.50 -6.29
C LEU A 195 -0.28 15.94 -5.58
N ILE A 196 -1.41 15.29 -5.89
CA ILE A 196 -2.69 15.57 -5.23
C ILE A 196 -2.60 15.25 -3.74
N MET A 197 -2.04 14.09 -3.36
CA MET A 197 -1.81 13.73 -1.96
C MET A 197 -0.93 14.77 -1.27
N LEU A 198 0.20 15.18 -1.89
CA LEU A 198 1.09 16.21 -1.36
C LEU A 198 0.32 17.52 -1.10
N VAL A 199 -0.43 18.01 -2.10
CA VAL A 199 -1.22 19.24 -1.97
C VAL A 199 -2.27 19.10 -0.86
N ILE A 200 -2.98 17.98 -0.80
CA ILE A 200 -3.96 17.70 0.25
C ILE A 200 -3.30 17.76 1.62
N TYR A 201 -2.19 17.06 1.83
CA TYR A 201 -1.52 17.01 3.13
C TYR A 201 -0.93 18.37 3.54
N VAL A 202 -0.37 19.12 2.59
CA VAL A 202 0.05 20.50 2.83
C VAL A 202 -1.15 21.37 3.24
N LYS A 203 -2.30 21.24 2.57
CA LYS A 203 -3.51 21.99 2.94
C LYS A 203 -4.06 21.57 4.31
N ILE A 204 -4.05 20.29 4.65
CA ILE A 204 -4.43 19.80 5.99
C ILE A 204 -3.53 20.44 7.05
N PHE A 205 -2.22 20.43 6.81
CA PHE A 205 -1.24 21.05 7.69
C PHE A 205 -1.50 22.55 7.89
N LEU A 206 -1.67 23.30 6.80
CA LEU A 206 -1.95 24.74 6.87
C LEU A 206 -3.25 25.05 7.62
N VAL A 207 -4.28 24.22 7.49
CA VAL A 207 -5.56 24.40 8.20
C VAL A 207 -5.41 24.11 9.68
N ALA A 208 -4.67 23.06 10.04
CA ALA A 208 -4.33 22.80 11.44
C ALA A 208 -3.60 24.00 12.04
N CYS A 209 -2.52 24.49 11.42
CA CYS A 209 -1.78 25.66 11.90
C CYS A 209 -2.66 26.90 12.07
N ARG A 210 -3.60 27.16 11.15
CA ARG A 210 -4.53 28.31 11.25
C ARG A 210 -5.55 28.16 12.38
N GLN A 211 -6.07 26.95 12.61
CA GLN A 211 -6.98 26.69 13.74
C GLN A 211 -6.26 26.91 15.07
N LEU A 212 -4.96 26.60 15.10
CA LEU A 212 -4.12 26.74 16.29
C LEU A 212 -3.78 28.20 16.58
N GLN A 213 -3.42 29.00 15.57
CA GLN A 213 -3.25 30.46 15.71
C GLN A 213 -4.49 31.17 16.27
N ARG A 214 -5.70 30.68 15.99
CA ARG A 214 -6.93 31.22 16.61
C ARG A 214 -7.13 30.79 18.06
N THR A 215 -6.50 29.69 18.47
CA THR A 215 -6.59 29.13 19.83
C THR A 215 -5.46 29.66 20.75
N GLU A 216 -4.40 30.24 20.17
CA GLU A 216 -3.25 30.87 20.87
C GLU A 216 -3.57 32.15 21.67
N LEU A 217 -4.82 32.63 21.66
CA LEU A 217 -5.27 33.71 22.56
C LEU A 217 -5.41 33.25 24.03
N MET A 218 -5.09 31.98 24.35
CA MET A 218 -5.05 31.43 25.71
C MET A 218 -3.72 30.70 25.97
N ASP A 219 -3.10 30.97 27.11
CA ASP A 219 -1.71 30.71 27.61
C ASP A 219 -1.16 29.25 27.61
N HIS A 220 -1.56 28.38 26.68
CA HIS A 220 -1.21 26.95 26.65
C HIS A 220 -0.16 26.55 25.59
N SER A 221 0.70 27.48 25.16
CA SER A 221 1.39 27.43 23.86
C SER A 221 2.47 26.33 23.68
N ARG A 222 3.05 25.76 24.74
CA ARG A 222 4.18 24.81 24.61
C ARG A 222 3.75 23.38 24.27
N THR A 223 2.64 22.91 24.87
CA THR A 223 2.04 21.59 24.60
C THR A 223 1.32 21.57 23.26
N VAL A 224 0.72 22.71 22.88
CA VAL A 224 0.08 22.91 21.57
C VAL A 224 1.12 22.79 20.47
N LEU A 225 2.22 23.56 20.52
CA LEU A 225 3.34 23.50 19.57
C LEU A 225 3.89 22.08 19.37
N GLN A 226 4.09 21.32 20.45
CA GLN A 226 4.54 19.93 20.39
C GLN A 226 3.55 19.00 19.70
N ARG A 227 2.25 19.21 19.92
CA ARG A 227 1.17 18.48 19.25
C ARG A 227 1.12 18.80 17.75
N GLU A 228 1.46 20.02 17.35
CA GLU A 228 1.53 20.43 15.94
C GLU A 228 2.73 19.82 15.22
N ILE A 229 3.90 19.84 15.84
CA ILE A 229 5.10 19.17 15.29
C ILE A 229 4.82 17.68 15.13
N HIS A 230 4.12 17.04 16.08
CA HIS A 230 3.75 15.63 15.98
C HIS A 230 2.74 15.35 14.85
N ALA A 231 1.78 16.25 14.62
CA ALA A 231 0.83 16.14 13.52
C ALA A 231 1.53 16.34 12.15
N ALA A 232 2.34 17.39 12.02
CA ALA A 232 3.11 17.70 10.80
C ALA A 232 4.09 16.59 10.44
N LYS A 233 4.80 16.06 11.45
CA LYS A 233 5.73 14.94 11.30
C LYS A 233 5.05 13.71 10.73
N SER A 234 3.79 13.45 11.09
CA SER A 234 3.06 12.34 10.51
C SER A 234 2.61 12.57 9.07
N LEU A 235 2.22 13.79 8.69
CA LEU A 235 1.78 14.05 7.32
C LEU A 235 2.99 13.98 6.36
N ALA A 236 4.12 14.54 6.79
CA ALA A 236 5.38 14.42 6.08
C ALA A 236 5.88 12.96 6.01
N MET A 237 5.67 12.19 7.08
CA MET A 237 6.03 10.76 7.11
C MET A 237 5.23 9.95 6.08
N ILE A 238 3.91 10.12 5.97
CA ILE A 238 3.09 9.33 5.03
C ILE A 238 3.47 9.62 3.58
N VAL A 239 3.58 10.91 3.20
CA VAL A 239 3.98 11.31 1.85
C VAL A 239 5.43 10.91 1.56
N GLY A 240 6.32 11.09 2.54
CA GLY A 240 7.72 10.76 2.43
C GLY A 240 7.95 9.27 2.23
N ILE A 241 7.26 8.41 2.99
CA ILE A 241 7.33 6.94 2.82
C ILE A 241 6.87 6.56 1.42
N PHE A 242 5.72 7.05 0.97
CA PHE A 242 5.22 6.73 -0.36
C PHE A 242 6.20 7.16 -1.46
N ALA A 243 6.71 8.40 -1.38
CA ALA A 243 7.66 8.91 -2.36
C ALA A 243 8.98 8.11 -2.35
N LEU A 244 9.49 7.78 -1.15
CA LEU A 244 10.67 6.94 -0.98
C LEU A 244 10.47 5.54 -1.58
N CYS A 245 9.29 4.95 -1.38
CA CYS A 245 8.93 3.64 -1.90
C CYS A 245 8.82 3.59 -3.43
N TRP A 246 8.23 4.61 -4.05
CA TRP A 246 7.82 4.56 -5.45
C TRP A 246 8.72 5.33 -6.43
N LEU A 247 9.27 6.48 -6.02
CA LEU A 247 10.07 7.30 -6.94
C LEU A 247 11.33 6.60 -7.47
N PRO A 248 12.06 5.76 -6.69
CA PRO A 248 13.25 5.08 -7.20
C PRO A 248 12.98 4.20 -8.41
N VAL A 249 11.93 3.37 -8.40
CA VAL A 249 11.62 2.48 -9.54
C VAL A 249 11.20 3.29 -10.77
N HIS A 250 10.41 4.35 -10.59
CA HIS A 250 10.02 5.22 -11.70
C HIS A 250 11.19 6.04 -12.24
N ALA A 251 12.12 6.49 -11.39
CA ALA A 251 13.34 7.17 -11.82
C ALA A 251 14.21 6.26 -12.68
N ILE A 252 14.38 4.99 -12.28
CA ILE A 252 15.11 3.99 -13.07
C ILE A 252 14.41 3.72 -14.41
N ASN A 253 13.07 3.65 -14.43
CA ASN A 253 12.31 3.48 -15.67
C ASN A 253 12.46 4.68 -16.61
N CYS A 254 12.39 5.91 -16.08
CA CYS A 254 12.67 7.13 -16.83
C CYS A 254 14.07 7.12 -17.41
N ALA A 255 15.09 6.82 -16.59
CA ALA A 255 16.47 6.72 -17.06
C ALA A 255 16.61 5.64 -18.15
N SER A 256 15.95 4.49 -18.00
CA SER A 256 15.96 3.40 -18.99
C SER A 256 15.27 3.78 -20.29
N LEU A 257 14.25 4.64 -20.26
CA LEU A 257 13.58 5.11 -21.47
C LEU A 257 14.38 6.22 -22.17
N PHE A 258 14.87 7.20 -21.41
CA PHE A 258 15.51 8.40 -21.98
C PHE A 258 17.00 8.24 -22.25
N GLN A 259 17.67 7.25 -21.64
CA GLN A 259 19.10 6.98 -21.83
C GLN A 259 19.32 5.50 -22.20
N PRO A 260 19.41 5.18 -23.51
CA PRO A 260 19.56 3.79 -23.97
C PRO A 260 20.85 3.11 -23.49
N THR A 261 21.91 3.87 -23.21
CA THR A 261 23.17 3.36 -22.62
C THR A 261 22.92 2.85 -21.20
N TRP A 262 22.27 3.66 -20.35
CA TRP A 262 21.84 3.24 -19.02
C TRP A 262 20.94 2.01 -19.06
N ALA A 263 20.00 1.94 -20.01
CA ALA A 263 19.10 0.79 -20.11
C ALA A 263 19.83 -0.56 -20.26
N LYS A 264 20.99 -0.56 -20.94
CA LYS A 264 21.86 -1.73 -21.16
C LYS A 264 22.80 -2.01 -19.98
N GLU A 265 23.30 -0.95 -19.33
CA GLU A 265 24.34 -1.04 -18.30
C GLU A 265 23.80 -1.03 -16.86
N LYS A 266 22.51 -0.74 -16.67
CA LYS A 266 21.92 -0.61 -15.33
C LYS A 266 22.18 -1.87 -14.50
N PRO A 267 22.71 -1.72 -13.27
CA PRO A 267 23.00 -2.88 -12.46
C PRO A 267 21.72 -3.50 -11.91
N LYS A 268 21.62 -4.84 -11.98
CA LYS A 268 20.45 -5.60 -11.47
C LYS A 268 20.12 -5.27 -10.01
N TRP A 269 21.13 -5.09 -9.15
CA TRP A 269 20.91 -4.77 -7.74
C TRP A 269 20.13 -3.47 -7.53
N ALA A 270 20.31 -2.46 -8.41
CA ALA A 270 19.61 -1.18 -8.27
C ALA A 270 18.12 -1.34 -8.57
N MET A 271 17.78 -2.12 -9.60
CA MET A 271 16.38 -2.45 -9.91
C MET A 271 15.76 -3.28 -8.78
N ASN A 272 16.47 -4.31 -8.29
CA ASN A 272 15.98 -5.15 -7.19
C ASN A 272 15.71 -4.33 -5.92
N ILE A 273 16.60 -3.40 -5.54
CA ILE A 273 16.37 -2.50 -4.40
C ILE A 273 15.16 -1.60 -4.64
N ALA A 274 15.01 -1.05 -5.84
CA ALA A 274 13.86 -0.19 -6.16
C ALA A 274 12.52 -0.96 -6.10
N ILE A 275 12.51 -2.22 -6.57
CA ILE A 275 11.34 -3.10 -6.47
C ILE A 275 11.04 -3.44 -5.01
N LEU A 276 12.04 -3.88 -4.24
CA LEU A 276 11.90 -4.14 -2.80
C LEU A 276 11.33 -2.94 -2.05
N LEU A 277 11.82 -1.74 -2.37
CA LEU A 277 11.38 -0.49 -1.75
C LEU A 277 9.92 -0.16 -2.11
N SER A 278 9.49 -0.46 -3.33
CA SER A 278 8.09 -0.33 -3.75
C SER A 278 7.16 -1.31 -3.02
N HIS A 279 7.58 -2.57 -2.84
CA HIS A 279 6.82 -3.59 -2.11
C HIS A 279 6.79 -3.33 -0.60
N ALA A 280 7.87 -2.76 -0.04
CA ALA A 280 7.93 -2.38 1.37
C ALA A 280 6.82 -1.37 1.75
N ASN A 281 6.33 -0.56 0.81
CA ASN A 281 5.19 0.34 1.03
C ASN A 281 3.97 -0.39 1.60
N SER A 282 3.67 -1.57 1.07
CA SER A 282 2.53 -2.40 1.51
C SER A 282 2.73 -2.99 2.90
N ALA A 283 3.98 -3.16 3.37
CA ALA A 283 4.28 -3.66 4.71
C ALA A 283 4.30 -2.56 5.79
N VAL A 284 4.56 -1.31 5.40
CA VAL A 284 4.68 -0.18 6.34
C VAL A 284 3.31 0.34 6.80
N ASN A 285 2.25 0.18 6.01
CA ASN A 285 0.91 0.72 6.31
C ASN A 285 0.36 0.31 7.70
N PRO A 286 0.34 -0.97 8.11
CA PRO A 286 -0.10 -1.40 9.44
C PRO A 286 0.71 -0.77 10.59
N ILE A 287 2.02 -0.58 10.39
CA ILE A 287 2.92 0.03 11.38
C ILE A 287 2.54 1.50 11.58
N VAL A 288 2.28 2.21 10.49
CA VAL A 288 1.80 3.60 10.53
C VAL A 288 0.49 3.67 11.31
N TYR A 289 -0.46 2.78 11.07
CA TYR A 289 -1.74 2.78 11.79
C TYR A 289 -1.59 2.50 13.29
N ALA A 290 -0.76 1.51 13.65
CA ALA A 290 -0.47 1.19 15.05
C ALA A 290 0.18 2.35 15.80
N TYR A 291 1.06 3.12 15.14
CA TYR A 291 1.69 4.30 15.73
C TYR A 291 0.73 5.49 15.82
N ARG A 292 -0.18 5.64 14.84
CA ARG A 292 -0.98 6.85 14.64
C ARG A 292 -2.38 6.82 15.22
N ASN A 293 -2.99 5.64 15.35
CA ASN A 293 -4.38 5.51 15.78
C ASN A 293 -4.45 4.62 17.03
N GLN A 294 -4.85 5.23 18.15
CA GLN A 294 -4.94 4.55 19.44
C GLN A 294 -5.96 3.41 19.45
N ASP A 295 -7.06 3.53 18.70
CA ASP A 295 -8.09 2.50 18.62
C ASP A 295 -7.59 1.28 17.85
N PHE A 296 -6.85 1.50 16.75
CA PHE A 296 -6.16 0.41 16.05
C PHE A 296 -5.12 -0.24 16.94
N ARG A 297 -4.27 0.54 17.62
CA ARG A 297 -3.25 0.02 18.54
C ARG A 297 -3.85 -0.85 19.65
N TYR A 298 -4.92 -0.38 20.28
CA TYR A 298 -5.64 -1.12 21.32
C TYR A 298 -6.23 -2.42 20.76
N THR A 299 -6.89 -2.34 19.60
CA THR A 299 -7.52 -3.51 18.98
C THR A 299 -6.49 -4.53 18.51
N PHE A 300 -5.35 -4.10 17.95
CA PHE A 300 -4.24 -4.98 17.60
C PHE A 300 -3.70 -5.72 18.82
N HIS A 301 -3.43 -5.00 19.92
CA HIS A 301 -2.96 -5.63 21.15
C HIS A 301 -3.97 -6.67 21.67
N LYS A 302 -5.26 -6.35 21.65
CA LYS A 302 -6.33 -7.26 22.05
C LYS A 302 -6.38 -8.52 21.18
N ILE A 303 -6.28 -8.39 19.85
CA ILE A 303 -6.29 -9.53 18.92
C ILE A 303 -5.06 -10.41 19.15
N ILE A 304 -3.87 -9.81 19.23
CA ILE A 304 -2.61 -10.54 19.44
C ILE A 304 -2.64 -11.28 20.79
N SER A 305 -3.03 -10.61 21.88
CA SER A 305 -3.10 -11.22 23.21
C SER A 305 -4.07 -12.39 23.26
N ARG A 306 -5.27 -12.23 22.67
CA ARG A 306 -6.33 -13.24 22.73
C ARG A 306 -6.12 -14.42 21.79
N TYR A 307 -5.67 -14.18 20.55
CA TYR A 307 -5.63 -15.21 19.50
C TYR A 307 -4.23 -15.73 19.18
N ILE A 308 -3.17 -14.96 19.42
CA ILE A 308 -1.79 -15.39 19.14
C ILE A 308 -1.11 -15.85 20.43
N LEU A 309 -1.23 -15.08 21.51
CA LEU A 309 -0.62 -15.40 22.79
C LEU A 309 -1.52 -16.28 23.67
N CYS A 310 -2.74 -16.60 23.23
CA CYS A 310 -3.74 -17.40 23.95
C CYS A 310 -3.93 -16.98 25.42
N GLN A 311 -3.76 -15.70 25.71
CA GLN A 311 -4.05 -15.17 27.04
C GLN A 311 -5.55 -14.93 27.13
N THR A 312 -6.23 -15.74 27.94
CA THR A 312 -7.62 -15.48 28.33
C THR A 312 -7.65 -14.14 29.05
N ASP A 313 -8.53 -13.22 28.65
CA ASP A 313 -8.72 -11.94 29.34
C ASP A 313 -9.00 -12.19 30.85
N VAL A 314 -7.98 -12.08 31.71
CA VAL A 314 -8.13 -12.21 33.19
C VAL A 314 -8.87 -11.00 33.78
N PHE A 315 -9.17 -9.97 33.00
CA PHE A 315 -9.86 -8.77 33.46
C PHE A 315 -11.34 -8.75 33.06
N LYS A 316 -12.17 -9.48 33.81
CA LYS A 316 -13.54 -9.11 34.22
C LYS A 316 -14.19 -10.25 35.02
N SER A 317 -13.84 -10.34 36.31
CA SER A 317 -14.66 -10.95 37.36
C SER A 317 -14.15 -10.42 38.69
N GLY A 318 -14.69 -9.27 39.12
CA GLY A 318 -14.22 -8.60 40.32
C GLY A 318 -14.91 -7.28 40.66
N GLU A 319 -16.12 -7.02 40.17
CA GLU A 319 -17.00 -5.99 40.73
C GLU A 319 -18.42 -6.53 40.73
N GLY A 320 -18.82 -7.06 41.88
CA GLY A 320 -20.09 -7.71 42.09
C GLY A 320 -20.33 -8.05 43.56
N GLN A 321 -19.99 -7.13 44.47
CA GLN A 321 -20.63 -7.08 45.79
C GLN A 321 -21.16 -5.68 46.02
N VAL A 322 -22.45 -5.58 45.72
CA VAL A 322 -23.37 -4.50 46.02
C VAL A 322 -23.29 -4.17 47.50
N GLY A 323 -23.03 -2.90 47.82
CA GLY A 323 -23.23 -2.35 49.14
C GLY A 323 -24.70 -2.42 49.54
N SER A 324 -25.01 -3.24 50.54
CA SER A 324 -26.26 -3.18 51.30
C SER A 324 -25.99 -2.46 52.61
N GLN A 325 -26.25 -1.15 52.66
CA GLN A 325 -26.50 -0.44 53.92
C GLN A 325 -27.91 -0.80 54.40
N PRO A 326 -28.10 -1.33 55.62
CA PRO A 326 -29.40 -1.32 56.26
C PRO A 326 -29.61 0.00 56.99
N THR A 327 -30.60 0.75 56.53
CA THR A 327 -31.30 1.79 57.30
C THR A 327 -31.84 1.21 58.61
N LEU A 328 -31.44 1.79 59.75
CA LEU A 328 -32.09 1.55 61.04
C LEU A 328 -32.68 2.88 61.52
N GLN A 329 -34.01 2.92 61.61
CA GLN A 329 -34.78 4.01 62.21
C GLN A 329 -34.90 3.81 63.73
N LEU A 330 -34.81 4.94 64.44
CA LEU A 330 -35.46 5.35 65.69
C LEU A 330 -35.23 4.57 67.01
N GLY A 331 -34.89 5.34 68.06
CA GLY A 331 -35.30 5.02 69.44
C GLY A 331 -34.49 5.71 70.54
N LEU A 332 -35.01 6.84 71.04
CA LEU A 332 -34.64 7.63 72.25
C LEU A 332 -33.32 8.42 72.25
#